data_AF-A0A5A7Q590-F1
#
_entry.id   AF-A0A5A7Q590-F1
#
_cell.length_a   1.000
_cell.length_b   1.000
_cell.length_c   1.000
_cell.angle_alpha   90.00
_cell.angle_beta   90.00
_cell.angle_gamma   90.00
#
_symmetry.space_group_name_H-M   'P 1'
#
loop_
_entity.id
_entity.type
_entity.pdbx_description
1 polymer ?
#
loop_
_entity_poly.entity_id
_entity_poly.type
_entity_poly.pdbx_seq_one_letter_code
_entity_poly.pdbx_strand_id
1 'polypeptide(L)'
;MNFLSCFIAPPVSHLPPWHRRVKACHAQNPLPPLESPSVGPGQSKSLILKHQRLRVSNRLQTAEDMLKRAKLGHCIFKKLHPFPNALAVSSNAYGSRVSFVHNSANSSHEAKSETEWERLLKPFDLEELRRSFNKITPFQLNKLLQLPLDVHTLMDLFQWAGSQKGYRHTFDVYYNLIDKFGSVKEFKVIDTLLLQMKAEGIGISPTVFTFARVMKALCTVNEVDSACSLLRDMTKHGCVPNSIVYQTLIHALSMASRVNDALKLLEEMFLMGCTPDVNTFNDVIIGLCRVDRIQEATKLVDRMLVRGFAPDDITYGVLLGGLCRMGQLDEARLLLKKVPNPNAVLFNTLINGYVSNGRFEEAKVLFDESVACGGFKPDIYSYNILIHGLCKKGLLSSARRVADEILLKDCKPNVVTYTILIDGFCKKGRIGEARDIIHEMSSKGLCLNTVGYNCLISALCRDGQVDEALELFGNMPDKGCKPDIFTFNSLIHGLTKTDKMDEALQMYRDMFLDGVIANTVTYNTLIHAFLRKRGTHEAFKLVNDMLFRGCHLDEFTYTGLIKALCKDGEVEKALGLFEEMFSKGMNANNLSCNILISSLCRVGKIQTALEFLREMHHNWSVQDAESAGSI
;
A
#
# COMPACT_ATOMS: atom_id res chain seq x y z
N MET A 1 27.48 -54.71 1.15
CA MET A 1 27.33 -55.54 2.36
C MET A 1 26.61 -54.72 3.42
N ASN A 2 25.34 -55.08 3.68
CA ASN A 2 24.45 -54.91 4.85
C ASN A 2 24.52 -53.59 5.66
N PHE A 3 23.43 -52.88 5.96
CA PHE A 3 22.13 -53.36 6.43
C PHE A 3 20.97 -52.44 6.00
N LEU A 4 19.97 -53.06 5.37
CA LEU A 4 18.61 -52.56 5.09
C LEU A 4 17.66 -53.60 5.75
N SER A 5 16.90 -53.20 6.76
CA SER A 5 15.82 -53.96 7.46
C SER A 5 15.36 -53.08 8.64
N CYS A 6 14.11 -52.79 9.00
CA CYS A 6 12.73 -53.27 8.77
C CYS A 6 11.83 -52.03 9.01
N PHE A 7 10.63 -51.85 8.45
CA PHE A 7 9.45 -52.68 8.61
C PHE A 7 8.44 -52.43 7.47
N ILE A 8 8.00 -53.53 6.86
CA ILE A 8 6.79 -53.65 6.04
C ILE A 8 5.74 -54.36 6.90
N ALA A 9 4.49 -53.89 6.90
CA ALA A 9 3.26 -54.70 7.02
C ALA A 9 2.02 -53.83 6.64
N PRO A 10 0.84 -54.39 6.33
CA PRO A 10 0.38 -54.82 4.99
C PRO A 10 -0.97 -54.16 4.56
N PRO A 11 -1.56 -54.49 3.39
CA PRO A 11 -2.79 -53.85 2.88
C PRO A 11 -4.05 -54.68 3.15
N VAL A 12 -5.15 -54.09 3.66
CA VAL A 12 -6.52 -54.62 3.46
C VAL A 12 -7.56 -53.48 3.53
N SER A 13 -8.41 -53.47 2.51
CA SER A 13 -9.68 -52.78 2.31
C SER A 13 -10.75 -53.04 3.39
N HIS A 14 -11.45 -52.00 3.87
CA HIS A 14 -12.91 -51.96 4.15
C HIS A 14 -13.31 -50.58 4.72
N LEU A 15 -14.25 -49.88 4.06
CA LEU A 15 -15.02 -48.74 4.59
C LEU A 15 -16.19 -49.26 5.50
N PRO A 16 -16.95 -48.41 6.23
CA PRO A 16 -16.68 -47.64 7.47
C PRO A 16 -17.62 -48.10 8.63
N PRO A 17 -17.66 -47.42 9.81
CA PRO A 17 -18.77 -46.47 10.02
C PRO A 17 -18.43 -45.27 10.94
N TRP A 18 -18.54 -44.05 10.39
CA TRP A 18 -18.50 -42.75 11.11
C TRP A 18 -19.90 -42.31 11.60
N HIS A 19 -20.67 -43.23 12.19
CA HIS A 19 -21.95 -42.90 12.85
C HIS A 19 -22.08 -43.72 14.13
N ARG A 20 -21.60 -43.16 15.26
CA ARG A 20 -22.05 -43.37 16.66
C ARG A 20 -20.90 -43.04 17.64
N ARG A 21 -20.71 -41.76 17.94
CA ARG A 21 -20.10 -41.27 19.20
C ARG A 21 -20.29 -39.75 19.35
N VAL A 22 -21.56 -39.31 19.36
CA VAL A 22 -21.95 -37.95 19.82
C VAL A 22 -23.06 -38.01 20.89
N LYS A 23 -23.40 -39.19 21.41
CA LYS A 23 -24.36 -39.33 22.51
C LYS A 23 -23.88 -40.36 23.52
N ALA A 24 -23.05 -39.92 24.47
CA ALA A 24 -22.89 -40.50 25.80
C ALA A 24 -21.71 -39.82 26.51
N CYS A 25 -21.91 -38.60 27.01
CA CYS A 25 -21.12 -38.01 28.10
C CYS A 25 -21.77 -36.70 28.59
N HIS A 26 -23.08 -36.71 28.83
CA HIS A 26 -23.75 -35.65 29.60
C HIS A 26 -24.88 -36.28 30.40
N ALA A 27 -24.59 -36.60 31.68
CA ALA A 27 -25.50 -36.38 32.81
C ALA A 27 -24.84 -36.87 34.13
N GLN A 28 -25.05 -36.07 35.18
CA GLN A 28 -24.82 -36.27 36.63
C GLN A 28 -23.38 -35.99 37.13
N ASN A 29 -23.10 -35.05 38.03
CA ASN A 29 -23.93 -34.38 39.04
C ASN A 29 -23.53 -32.91 39.31
N PRO A 30 -24.42 -32.11 39.94
CA PRO A 30 -24.41 -30.65 39.94
C PRO A 30 -23.80 -30.03 41.21
N LEU A 31 -23.26 -28.81 41.08
CA LEU A 31 -22.92 -27.88 42.17
C LEU A 31 -23.27 -26.43 41.73
N PRO A 32 -23.50 -25.50 42.67
CA PRO A 32 -24.63 -24.54 42.69
C PRO A 32 -24.39 -23.24 41.88
N PRO A 33 -25.44 -22.40 41.67
CA PRO A 33 -25.35 -21.25 40.78
C PRO A 33 -24.56 -20.11 41.44
N LEU A 34 -23.48 -19.70 40.79
CA LEU A 34 -22.82 -18.43 41.07
C LEU A 34 -23.39 -17.38 40.11
N GLU A 35 -24.21 -16.50 40.67
CA GLU A 35 -24.67 -15.28 40.03
C GLU A 35 -23.47 -14.46 39.51
N SER A 36 -23.39 -14.32 38.20
CA SER A 36 -22.53 -13.31 37.57
C SER A 36 -23.31 -11.99 37.49
N PRO A 37 -22.81 -10.85 38.00
CA PRO A 37 -23.23 -9.58 37.49
C PRO A 37 -22.51 -9.34 36.15
N SER A 38 -23.34 -9.08 35.15
CA SER A 38 -23.00 -8.54 33.84
C SER A 38 -22.17 -7.25 33.94
N VAL A 39 -20.98 -7.24 33.34
CA VAL A 39 -20.25 -6.00 33.03
C VAL A 39 -19.84 -6.03 31.56
N GLY A 40 -20.37 -5.07 30.80
CA GLY A 40 -20.24 -4.98 29.35
C GLY A 40 -18.84 -4.61 28.83
N PRO A 41 -18.64 -4.72 27.50
CA PRO A 41 -17.37 -4.48 26.83
C PRO A 41 -17.10 -2.98 26.70
N GLY A 42 -16.81 -2.33 27.81
CA GLY A 42 -16.53 -0.88 27.86
C GLY A 42 -15.63 -0.45 29.02
N GLN A 43 -15.47 -1.27 30.06
CA GLN A 43 -14.69 -0.90 31.25
C GLN A 43 -13.29 -1.53 31.32
N SER A 44 -13.01 -2.59 30.57
CA SER A 44 -11.66 -3.19 30.57
C SER A 44 -10.60 -2.33 29.88
N LYS A 45 -10.95 -1.60 28.81
CA LYS A 45 -10.02 -0.64 28.17
C LYS A 45 -9.75 0.58 29.05
N SER A 46 -10.73 1.04 29.83
CA SER A 46 -10.57 2.22 30.70
C SER A 46 -9.77 1.91 31.97
N LEU A 47 -9.90 0.70 32.55
CA LEU A 47 -9.09 0.25 33.69
C LEU A 47 -7.63 -0.04 33.29
N ILE A 48 -7.38 -0.57 32.10
CA ILE A 48 -6.03 -0.79 31.58
C ILE A 48 -5.34 0.55 31.25
N LEU A 49 -6.05 1.52 30.68
CA LEU A 49 -5.56 2.89 30.48
C LEU A 49 -5.38 3.65 31.81
N LYS A 50 -6.24 3.45 32.82
CA LYS A 50 -6.07 3.99 34.17
C LYS A 50 -4.85 3.38 34.88
N HIS A 51 -4.64 2.07 34.77
CA HIS A 51 -3.47 1.41 35.35
C HIS A 51 -2.16 1.77 34.63
N GLN A 52 -2.19 1.98 33.32
CA GLN A 52 -1.04 2.49 32.55
C GLN A 52 -0.77 3.97 32.87
N ARG A 53 -1.79 4.83 33.01
CA ARG A 53 -1.63 6.24 33.42
C ARG A 53 -1.15 6.38 34.87
N LEU A 54 -1.65 5.58 35.81
CA LEU A 54 -1.15 5.53 37.19
C LEU A 54 0.29 5.00 37.28
N ARG A 55 0.68 4.04 36.43
CA ARG A 55 2.07 3.55 36.34
C ARG A 55 3.03 4.58 35.74
N VAL A 56 2.59 5.38 34.78
CA VAL A 56 3.40 6.46 34.17
C VAL A 56 3.50 7.66 35.14
N SER A 57 2.40 8.04 35.79
CA SER A 57 2.37 9.11 36.80
C SER A 57 3.23 8.77 38.03
N ASN A 58 3.12 7.54 38.58
CA ASN A 58 3.97 7.11 39.69
C ASN A 58 5.46 6.99 39.32
N ARG A 59 5.80 6.77 38.03
CA ARG A 59 7.19 6.75 37.51
C ARG A 59 7.77 8.15 37.27
N LEU A 60 6.94 9.17 37.07
CA LEU A 60 7.33 10.57 36.99
C LEU A 60 7.48 11.17 38.40
N GLN A 61 6.56 10.87 39.31
CA GLN A 61 6.60 11.34 40.70
C GLN A 61 7.82 10.83 41.47
N THR A 62 8.24 9.58 41.23
CA THR A 62 9.48 9.03 41.82
C THR A 62 10.75 9.60 41.20
N ALA A 63 10.72 10.04 39.93
CA ALA A 63 11.83 10.75 39.30
C ALA A 63 11.95 12.19 39.83
N GLU A 64 10.82 12.87 40.06
CA GLU A 64 10.75 14.18 40.72
C GLU A 64 11.23 14.14 42.18
N ASP A 65 10.84 13.12 42.96
CA ASP A 65 11.26 12.98 44.35
C ASP A 65 12.74 12.56 44.51
N MET A 66 13.33 11.95 43.48
CA MET A 66 14.77 11.66 43.44
C MET A 66 15.61 12.87 43.01
N LEU A 67 15.08 13.75 42.14
CA LEU A 67 15.68 15.05 41.82
C LEU A 67 15.69 16.00 43.02
N LYS A 68 14.68 15.93 43.92
CA LYS A 68 14.67 16.65 45.21
C LYS A 68 15.77 16.20 46.19
N ARG A 69 16.37 15.02 46.02
CA ARG A 69 17.42 14.48 46.92
C ARG A 69 18.85 14.82 46.46
N ALA A 70 19.04 15.33 45.24
CA ALA A 70 20.30 15.92 44.80
C ALA A 70 20.30 17.40 45.21
N LYS A 71 21.15 17.77 46.18
CA LYS A 71 21.18 19.08 46.85
C LYS A 71 21.27 20.26 45.85
N LEU A 72 20.13 20.86 45.54
CA LEU A 72 20.04 22.21 44.97
C LEU A 72 18.86 22.95 45.61
N GLY A 73 18.88 22.98 46.94
CA GLY A 73 17.94 23.76 47.73
C GLY A 73 18.58 25.05 48.18
N HIS A 74 18.31 26.18 47.50
CA HIS A 74 18.07 27.44 48.22
C HIS A 74 17.41 28.59 47.46
N CYS A 75 17.18 28.54 46.14
CA CYS A 75 16.58 29.68 45.42
C CYS A 75 15.09 29.58 45.06
N ILE A 76 14.43 28.43 45.24
CA ILE A 76 13.03 28.23 44.78
C ILE A 76 12.06 28.03 45.96
N PHE A 77 12.26 28.77 47.06
CA PHE A 77 11.34 28.68 48.21
C PHE A 77 10.42 29.90 48.39
N LYS A 78 10.37 30.82 47.42
CA LYS A 78 9.40 31.91 47.43
C LYS A 78 8.62 31.95 46.13
N LYS A 79 7.49 31.23 46.14
CA LYS A 79 6.29 31.35 45.31
C LYS A 79 5.92 30.00 44.73
N LEU A 80 5.13 29.23 45.49
CA LEU A 80 4.05 28.40 44.95
C LEU A 80 3.19 27.90 46.12
N HIS A 81 2.00 28.46 46.22
CA HIS A 81 0.81 27.87 46.85
C HIS A 81 -0.34 27.96 45.81
N PRO A 82 -1.40 27.13 45.90
CA PRO A 82 -1.75 26.21 44.81
C PRO A 82 -3.22 26.30 44.30
N PHE A 83 -3.52 25.50 43.26
CA PHE A 83 -4.83 25.00 42.73
C PHE A 83 -5.64 25.89 41.76
N PRO A 84 -6.64 25.36 41.00
CA PRO A 84 -6.98 23.96 40.62
C PRO A 84 -7.37 23.74 39.12
N ASN A 85 -7.51 22.46 38.75
CA ASN A 85 -8.36 21.84 37.72
C ASN A 85 -9.32 22.72 36.88
N ALA A 86 -9.39 22.46 35.57
CA ALA A 86 -10.60 21.96 34.90
C ALA A 86 -10.40 21.67 33.40
N LEU A 87 -10.94 20.54 32.97
CA LEU A 87 -11.24 20.17 31.59
C LEU A 87 -12.29 21.12 30.99
N ALA A 88 -12.10 21.47 29.71
CA ALA A 88 -13.08 21.69 28.62
C ALA A 88 -12.40 22.63 27.60
N VAL A 89 -12.57 22.53 26.28
CA VAL A 89 -13.81 22.61 25.53
C VAL A 89 -13.52 22.18 24.08
N SER A 90 -14.49 21.51 23.46
CA SER A 90 -14.62 21.30 22.02
C SER A 90 -15.14 22.55 21.29
N SER A 91 -14.59 22.79 20.10
CA SER A 91 -15.25 23.30 18.88
C SER A 91 -15.93 24.70 18.85
N ASN A 92 -15.44 25.45 17.85
CA ASN A 92 -16.13 26.31 16.89
C ASN A 92 -16.53 27.76 17.26
N ALA A 93 -15.79 28.68 16.61
CA ALA A 93 -16.23 29.75 15.72
C ALA A 93 -17.55 30.47 16.02
N TYR A 94 -17.47 31.79 16.19
CA TYR A 94 -18.17 32.80 15.38
C TYR A 94 -17.52 34.17 15.65
N GLY A 95 -17.31 34.95 14.60
CA GLY A 95 -16.60 36.22 14.66
C GLY A 95 -17.43 37.39 15.18
N SER A 96 -16.74 38.50 15.44
CA SER A 96 -17.04 39.85 14.90
C SER A 96 -16.40 40.92 15.76
N ARG A 97 -15.66 41.84 15.09
CA ARG A 97 -15.52 43.30 15.31
C ARG A 97 -15.09 43.75 16.73
N VAL A 98 -14.12 44.63 16.91
CA VAL A 98 -14.10 46.03 16.46
C VAL A 98 -12.64 46.56 16.48
N SER A 99 -12.44 47.52 15.59
CA SER A 99 -11.31 48.37 15.23
C SER A 99 -10.76 49.35 16.29
N PHE A 100 -9.70 50.06 15.85
CA PHE A 100 -9.03 51.29 16.34
C PHE A 100 -7.65 51.04 16.99
N VAL A 101 -6.50 51.23 16.32
CA VAL A 101 -5.92 52.41 15.61
C VAL A 101 -5.48 53.53 16.56
N HIS A 102 -4.18 53.53 16.90
CA HIS A 102 -3.20 54.64 16.97
C HIS A 102 -2.14 54.34 18.02
N ASN A 103 -0.93 54.87 18.00
CA ASN A 103 0.04 55.21 16.95
C ASN A 103 1.35 55.49 17.73
N SER A 104 2.49 55.20 17.13
CA SER A 104 3.84 55.74 17.41
C SER A 104 4.34 56.00 18.85
N ALA A 105 5.46 55.38 19.22
CA ALA A 105 6.70 56.11 19.53
C ALA A 105 7.88 55.13 19.67
N ASN A 106 9.00 55.52 19.09
CA ASN A 106 10.23 54.75 18.95
C ASN A 106 11.20 55.00 20.12
N SER A 107 12.05 54.00 20.36
CA SER A 107 13.32 54.01 21.10
C SER A 107 13.30 54.01 22.64
N SER A 108 13.60 52.84 23.22
CA SER A 108 14.88 52.60 23.91
C SER A 108 14.97 51.14 24.35
N HIS A 109 16.20 50.64 24.42
CA HIS A 109 16.61 49.27 24.73
C HIS A 109 15.75 48.52 25.75
N GLU A 110 15.21 47.36 25.34
CA GLU A 110 14.99 46.24 26.23
C GLU A 110 15.13 44.95 25.42
N ALA A 111 16.30 44.31 25.56
CA ALA A 111 16.50 42.93 25.19
C ALA A 111 15.53 42.08 26.03
N LYS A 112 14.36 41.76 25.46
CA LYS A 112 13.45 40.80 26.07
C LYS A 112 14.16 39.46 26.16
N SER A 113 14.40 39.09 27.42
CA SER A 113 14.84 37.79 27.91
C SER A 113 14.33 36.66 27.03
N GLU A 114 15.25 35.88 26.44
CA GLU A 114 15.02 34.49 26.07
C GLU A 114 14.26 33.83 27.22
N THR A 115 13.10 33.24 26.91
CA THR A 115 12.30 32.58 27.93
C THR A 115 13.04 31.32 28.39
N GLU A 116 13.02 31.06 29.70
CA GLU A 116 13.79 30.00 30.37
C GLU A 116 13.54 28.60 29.78
N TRP A 117 12.40 28.38 29.13
CA TRP A 117 12.09 27.15 28.39
C TRP A 117 12.82 27.03 27.04
N GLU A 118 13.16 28.14 26.37
CA GLU A 118 14.01 28.16 25.16
C GLU A 118 15.47 27.80 25.51
N ARG A 119 15.89 28.01 26.77
CA ARG A 119 17.14 27.47 27.32
C ARG A 119 17.07 25.98 27.61
N LEU A 120 15.91 25.49 28.09
CA LEU A 120 15.68 24.07 28.39
C LEU A 120 15.49 23.18 27.14
N LEU A 121 15.28 23.79 25.96
CA LEU A 121 15.13 23.11 24.67
C LEU A 121 16.34 23.25 23.74
N LYS A 122 17.39 23.97 24.13
CA LYS A 122 18.71 23.88 23.47
C LYS A 122 19.39 22.57 23.88
N PRO A 123 20.15 21.93 22.96
CA PRO A 123 20.38 20.49 22.97
C PRO A 123 21.11 20.12 24.26
N PHE A 124 20.62 19.08 24.94
CA PHE A 124 21.17 18.51 26.17
C PHE A 124 22.67 18.77 26.30
N ASP A 125 23.05 19.68 27.20
CA ASP A 125 24.46 19.95 27.46
C ASP A 125 25.06 18.73 28.16
N LEU A 126 25.57 17.80 27.35
CA LEU A 126 26.19 16.55 27.81
C LEU A 126 27.33 16.85 28.78
N GLU A 127 27.99 18.02 28.68
CA GLU A 127 29.01 18.44 29.65
C GLU A 127 28.41 18.72 31.03
N GLU A 128 27.27 19.41 31.10
CA GLU A 128 26.60 19.72 32.37
C GLU A 128 25.98 18.46 33.00
N LEU A 129 25.45 17.55 32.18
CA LEU A 129 25.00 16.23 32.63
C LEU A 129 26.17 15.35 33.12
N ARG A 130 27.31 15.36 32.41
CA ARG A 130 28.55 14.65 32.81
C ARG A 130 29.15 15.21 34.10
N ARG A 131 29.04 16.53 34.33
CA ARG A 131 29.51 17.20 35.56
C ARG A 131 28.60 16.97 36.76
N SER A 132 27.29 16.77 36.54
CA SER A 132 26.30 16.60 37.63
C SER A 132 26.18 15.17 38.14
N PHE A 133 26.49 14.15 37.33
CA PHE A 133 26.46 12.74 37.75
C PHE A 133 27.87 12.16 37.93
N ASN A 134 28.35 12.07 39.19
CA ASN A 134 29.61 11.40 39.51
C ASN A 134 29.59 9.86 39.27
N LYS A 135 28.40 9.23 39.31
CA LYS A 135 28.13 7.83 38.94
C LYS A 135 26.70 7.71 38.43
N ILE A 136 26.48 7.08 37.28
CA ILE A 136 25.15 6.82 36.73
C ILE A 136 24.71 5.40 37.04
N THR A 137 23.47 5.21 37.48
CA THR A 137 22.92 3.85 37.65
C THR A 137 22.31 3.35 36.32
N PRO A 138 22.27 2.03 36.07
CA PRO A 138 21.66 1.49 34.85
C PRO A 138 20.19 1.91 34.68
N PHE A 139 19.45 2.05 35.78
CA PHE A 139 18.06 2.55 35.77
C PHE A 139 17.94 3.99 35.28
N GLN A 140 18.85 4.87 35.72
CA GLN A 140 18.88 6.28 35.29
C GLN A 140 19.29 6.42 33.83
N LEU A 141 20.29 5.65 33.39
CA LEU A 141 20.66 5.61 31.97
C LEU A 141 19.48 5.16 31.12
N ASN A 142 18.75 4.14 31.54
CA ASN A 142 17.62 3.61 30.79
C ASN A 142 16.48 4.63 30.62
N LYS A 143 16.31 5.54 31.59
CA LYS A 143 15.36 6.64 31.52
C LYS A 143 15.81 7.76 30.59
N LEU A 144 17.11 8.05 30.54
CA LEU A 144 17.67 9.03 29.60
C LEU A 144 17.58 8.55 28.15
N LEU A 145 17.80 7.26 27.92
CA LEU A 145 17.69 6.65 26.59
C LEU A 145 16.27 6.73 26.00
N GLN A 146 15.24 6.93 26.82
CA GLN A 146 13.84 7.11 26.38
C GLN A 146 13.53 8.52 25.86
N LEU A 147 14.40 9.51 26.06
CA LEU A 147 14.22 10.89 25.58
C LEU A 147 14.50 10.98 24.08
N PRO A 148 13.88 11.86 23.28
CA PRO A 148 14.08 11.94 21.82
C PRO A 148 15.43 12.56 21.41
N LEU A 149 16.52 11.88 21.76
CA LEU A 149 17.92 12.22 21.44
C LEU A 149 18.35 11.62 20.10
N ASP A 150 19.31 12.27 19.44
CA ASP A 150 19.98 11.79 18.23
C ASP A 150 20.93 10.61 18.52
N VAL A 151 21.31 9.90 17.44
CA VAL A 151 22.06 8.64 17.51
C VAL A 151 23.45 8.85 18.11
N HIS A 152 24.12 9.93 17.75
CA HIS A 152 25.47 10.24 18.23
C HIS A 152 25.47 10.52 19.73
N THR A 153 24.57 11.38 20.20
CA THR A 153 24.39 11.70 21.62
C THR A 153 24.05 10.46 22.45
N LEU A 154 23.19 9.56 21.93
CA LEU A 154 22.84 8.31 22.62
C LEU A 154 24.04 7.37 22.75
N MET A 155 24.88 7.28 21.72
CA MET A 155 26.11 6.48 21.75
C MET A 155 27.17 7.09 22.68
N ASP A 156 27.31 8.41 22.70
CA ASP A 156 28.22 9.10 23.63
C ASP A 156 27.82 8.91 25.10
N LEU A 157 26.52 8.92 25.39
CA LEU A 157 25.97 8.63 26.72
C LEU A 157 26.21 7.17 27.11
N PHE A 158 26.01 6.26 26.17
CA PHE A 158 26.24 4.84 26.36
C PHE A 158 27.72 4.55 26.68
N GLN A 159 28.66 5.03 25.84
CA GLN A 159 30.10 4.83 26.04
C GLN A 159 30.62 5.53 27.31
N TRP A 160 30.11 6.72 27.62
CA TRP A 160 30.45 7.41 28.86
C TRP A 160 30.02 6.63 30.10
N ALA A 161 28.80 6.08 30.10
CA ALA A 161 28.33 5.24 31.21
C ALA A 161 29.19 3.97 31.36
N GLY A 162 29.55 3.32 30.26
CA GLY A 162 30.43 2.14 30.24
C GLY A 162 31.85 2.41 30.76
N SER A 163 32.35 3.64 30.60
CA SER A 163 33.68 4.05 31.06
C SER A 163 33.78 4.25 32.58
N GLN A 164 32.67 4.18 33.32
CA GLN A 164 32.66 4.41 34.77
C GLN A 164 33.20 3.20 35.54
N LYS A 165 34.13 3.43 36.47
CA LYS A 165 34.68 2.38 37.35
C LYS A 165 33.58 1.69 38.17
N GLY A 166 33.40 0.39 37.93
CA GLY A 166 32.44 -0.47 38.65
C GLY A 166 31.02 -0.46 38.06
N TYR A 167 30.80 0.25 36.94
CA TYR A 167 29.57 0.17 36.18
C TYR A 167 29.63 -0.98 35.17
N ARG A 168 28.49 -1.66 34.97
CA ARG A 168 28.29 -2.60 33.86
C ARG A 168 26.93 -2.29 33.24
N HIS A 169 26.89 -2.28 31.91
CA HIS A 169 25.63 -2.13 31.21
C HIS A 169 24.68 -3.28 31.58
N THR A 170 23.39 -2.97 31.70
CA THR A 170 22.35 -3.97 31.91
C THR A 170 21.64 -4.27 30.60
N PHE A 171 20.97 -5.43 30.52
CA PHE A 171 20.18 -5.83 29.36
C PHE A 171 19.18 -4.74 28.94
N ASP A 172 18.49 -4.10 29.89
CA ASP A 172 17.47 -3.10 29.57
C ASP A 172 18.04 -1.86 28.85
N VAL A 173 19.30 -1.51 29.12
CA VAL A 173 20.01 -0.39 28.46
C VAL A 173 20.30 -0.74 27.01
N TYR A 174 20.81 -1.95 26.75
CA TYR A 174 21.00 -2.44 25.37
C TYR A 174 19.66 -2.56 24.64
N TYR A 175 18.63 -3.10 25.28
CA TYR A 175 17.30 -3.26 24.70
C TYR A 175 16.71 -1.92 24.20
N ASN A 176 16.75 -0.88 25.03
CA ASN A 176 16.18 0.42 24.64
C ASN A 176 17.01 1.13 23.56
N LEU A 177 18.34 0.95 23.52
CA LEU A 177 19.16 1.47 22.44
C LEU A 177 18.88 0.76 21.12
N ILE A 178 18.79 -0.57 21.14
CA ILE A 178 18.51 -1.38 19.95
C ILE A 178 17.12 -1.07 19.39
N ASP A 179 16.09 -0.95 20.24
CA ASP A 179 14.72 -0.59 19.82
C ASP A 179 14.69 0.80 19.16
N LYS A 180 15.45 1.74 19.72
CA LYS A 180 15.49 3.11 19.23
C LYS A 180 16.30 3.26 17.96
N PHE A 181 17.48 2.65 17.87
CA PHE A 181 18.24 2.62 16.62
C PHE A 181 17.56 1.79 15.55
N GLY A 182 16.74 0.81 15.93
CA GLY A 182 15.87 0.08 15.01
C GLY A 182 14.83 1.01 14.38
N SER A 183 14.23 1.91 15.17
CA SER A 183 13.29 2.91 14.64
C SER A 183 13.97 4.03 13.83
N VAL A 184 15.23 4.36 14.12
CA VAL A 184 16.03 5.37 13.41
C VAL A 184 16.84 4.78 12.23
N LYS A 185 16.74 3.46 12.00
CA LYS A 185 17.34 2.74 10.86
C LYS A 185 18.88 2.63 10.87
N GLU A 186 19.52 2.69 12.04
CA GLU A 186 20.99 2.65 12.19
C GLU A 186 21.50 1.23 12.53
N PHE A 187 21.45 0.33 11.55
CA PHE A 187 21.69 -1.10 11.77
C PHE A 187 23.15 -1.48 12.03
N LYS A 188 24.12 -0.74 11.47
CA LYS A 188 25.56 -0.96 11.74
C LYS A 188 25.91 -0.73 13.21
N VAL A 189 25.25 0.24 13.84
CA VAL A 189 25.41 0.54 15.26
C VAL A 189 24.79 -0.57 16.11
N ILE A 190 23.65 -1.13 15.69
CA ILE A 190 23.02 -2.28 16.35
C ILE A 190 23.93 -3.50 16.34
N ASP A 191 24.57 -3.82 15.20
CA ASP A 191 25.51 -4.95 15.12
C ASP A 191 26.70 -4.78 16.07
N THR A 192 27.24 -3.56 16.14
CA THR A 192 28.33 -3.22 17.04
C THR A 192 27.92 -3.37 18.51
N LEU A 193 26.71 -2.91 18.86
CA LEU A 193 26.16 -3.04 20.21
C LEU A 193 25.90 -4.50 20.60
N LEU A 194 25.42 -5.34 19.67
CA LEU A 194 25.22 -6.77 19.91
C LEU A 194 26.54 -7.52 20.13
N LEU A 195 27.59 -7.16 19.38
CA LEU A 195 28.94 -7.69 19.59
C LEU A 195 29.54 -7.24 20.94
N GLN A 196 29.35 -5.97 21.30
CA GLN A 196 29.82 -5.42 22.58
C GLN A 196 29.11 -6.10 23.76
N MET A 197 27.80 -6.31 23.67
CA MET A 197 27.01 -7.02 24.68
C MET A 197 27.54 -8.45 24.93
N LYS A 198 28.01 -9.13 23.88
CA LYS A 198 28.64 -10.47 23.98
C LYS A 198 30.02 -10.42 24.65
N ALA A 199 30.86 -9.47 24.24
CA ALA A 199 32.21 -9.31 24.79
C ALA A 199 32.21 -8.99 26.28
N GLU A 200 31.22 -8.21 26.74
CA GLU A 200 31.07 -7.81 28.14
C GLU A 200 30.49 -8.92 29.05
N GLY A 201 30.08 -10.07 28.48
CA GLY A 201 29.60 -11.22 29.23
C GLY A 201 28.39 -10.90 30.12
N ILE A 202 27.59 -9.89 29.75
CA ILE A 202 26.37 -9.50 30.46
C ILE A 202 25.40 -10.66 30.31
N GLY A 203 25.15 -11.37 31.41
CA GLY A 203 24.59 -12.72 31.48
C GLY A 203 23.11 -12.86 31.12
N ILE A 204 22.70 -12.37 29.94
CA ILE A 204 21.53 -12.85 29.23
C ILE A 204 21.97 -12.91 27.76
N SER A 205 22.24 -14.11 27.23
CA SER A 205 22.51 -14.30 25.80
C SER A 205 21.44 -13.54 25.00
N PRO A 206 21.79 -12.83 23.90
CA PRO A 206 20.80 -12.11 23.11
C PRO A 206 19.64 -13.04 22.78
N THR A 207 18.47 -12.78 23.37
CA THR A 207 17.37 -13.74 23.32
C THR A 207 16.76 -13.76 21.92
N VAL A 208 16.02 -14.82 21.60
CA VAL A 208 15.22 -14.89 20.38
C VAL A 208 14.32 -13.65 20.20
N PHE A 209 13.87 -13.05 21.31
CA PHE A 209 13.06 -11.83 21.30
C PHE A 209 13.84 -10.60 20.82
N THR A 210 15.11 -10.45 21.21
CA THR A 210 15.97 -9.33 20.78
C THR A 210 16.19 -9.40 19.27
N PHE A 211 16.54 -10.58 18.74
CA PHE A 211 16.69 -10.80 17.29
C PHE A 211 15.38 -10.57 16.53
N ALA A 212 14.25 -11.11 17.02
CA ALA A 212 12.94 -10.92 16.39
C ALA A 212 12.54 -9.44 16.25
N ARG A 213 12.89 -8.60 17.23
CA ARG A 213 12.60 -7.16 17.19
C ARG A 213 13.46 -6.42 16.18
N VAL A 214 14.77 -6.69 16.16
CA VAL A 214 15.68 -6.09 15.17
C VAL A 214 15.27 -6.49 13.76
N MET A 215 14.95 -7.77 13.53
CA MET A 215 14.44 -8.24 12.26
C MET A 215 13.14 -7.57 11.86
N LYS A 216 12.19 -7.42 12.79
CA LYS A 216 10.95 -6.69 12.51
C LYS A 216 11.22 -5.25 12.11
N ALA A 217 12.13 -4.56 12.80
CA ALA A 217 12.53 -3.20 12.45
C ALA A 217 13.16 -3.15 11.04
N LEU A 218 14.11 -4.03 10.73
CA LEU A 218 14.69 -4.16 9.39
C LEU A 218 13.64 -4.40 8.31
N CYS A 219 12.69 -5.31 8.56
CA CYS A 219 11.58 -5.59 7.66
C CYS A 219 10.67 -4.38 7.41
N THR A 220 10.40 -3.55 8.44
CA THR A 220 9.62 -2.32 8.25
C THR A 220 10.34 -1.27 7.39
N VAL A 221 11.66 -1.38 7.27
CA VAL A 221 12.50 -0.51 6.45
C VAL A 221 12.69 -1.08 5.04
N ASN A 222 12.13 -2.26 4.74
CA ASN A 222 12.34 -3.02 3.50
C ASN A 222 13.80 -3.47 3.28
N GLU A 223 14.60 -3.52 4.35
CA GLU A 223 16.00 -3.99 4.36
C GLU A 223 16.05 -5.49 4.66
N VAL A 224 15.45 -6.28 3.77
CA VAL A 224 15.18 -7.71 4.05
C VAL A 224 16.44 -8.57 3.99
N ASP A 225 17.46 -8.18 3.21
CA ASP A 225 18.75 -8.91 3.14
C ASP A 225 19.50 -8.90 4.47
N SER A 226 19.55 -7.74 5.11
CA SER A 226 20.14 -7.56 6.43
C SER A 226 19.40 -8.41 7.47
N ALA A 227 18.07 -8.47 7.39
CA ALA A 227 17.25 -9.30 8.28
C ALA A 227 17.51 -10.82 8.09
N CYS A 228 17.65 -11.28 6.84
CA CYS A 228 18.02 -12.65 6.51
C CYS A 228 19.46 -12.99 6.93
N SER A 229 20.41 -12.05 6.85
CA SER A 229 21.76 -12.25 7.36
C SER A 229 21.77 -12.44 8.87
N LEU A 230 21.01 -11.60 9.58
CA LEU A 230 20.87 -11.67 11.02
C LEU A 230 20.29 -13.02 11.50
N LEU A 231 19.42 -13.66 10.71
CA LEU A 231 18.91 -15.01 10.98
C LEU A 231 20.02 -16.06 10.98
N ARG A 232 20.91 -16.01 9.98
CA ARG A 232 22.05 -16.91 9.91
C ARG A 232 23.01 -16.69 11.07
N ASP A 233 23.25 -15.44 11.44
CA ASP A 233 24.13 -15.09 12.55
C ASP A 233 23.55 -15.49 13.91
N MET A 234 22.22 -15.55 14.06
CA MET A 234 21.54 -15.98 15.28
C MET A 234 22.02 -17.37 15.76
N THR A 235 22.23 -18.30 14.83
CA THR A 235 22.78 -19.64 15.14
C THR A 235 24.23 -19.59 15.61
N LYS A 236 25.05 -18.69 15.05
CA LYS A 236 26.44 -18.45 15.50
C LYS A 236 26.49 -17.85 16.91
N HIS A 237 25.43 -17.16 17.32
CA HIS A 237 25.25 -16.61 18.66
C HIS A 237 24.63 -17.61 19.65
N GLY A 238 24.50 -18.89 19.27
CA GLY A 238 23.97 -19.96 20.14
C GLY A 238 22.46 -19.86 20.39
N CYS A 239 21.75 -19.07 19.57
CA CYS A 239 20.31 -18.86 19.69
C CYS A 239 19.60 -19.62 18.57
N VAL A 240 18.66 -20.48 18.93
CA VAL A 240 17.85 -21.23 17.96
C VAL A 240 16.67 -20.36 17.54
N PRO A 241 16.50 -20.05 16.23
CA PRO A 241 15.34 -19.34 15.74
C PRO A 241 14.03 -20.06 16.11
N ASN A 242 13.00 -19.31 16.49
CA ASN A 242 11.68 -19.85 16.79
C ASN A 242 10.68 -19.53 15.68
N SER A 243 9.45 -20.05 15.78
CA SER A 243 8.43 -19.83 14.76
C SER A 243 8.13 -18.35 14.48
N ILE A 244 8.17 -17.48 15.49
CA ILE A 244 7.85 -16.05 15.35
C ILE A 244 8.88 -15.34 14.47
N VAL A 245 10.15 -15.70 14.60
CA VAL A 245 11.24 -15.14 13.80
C VAL A 245 11.06 -15.51 12.32
N TYR A 246 10.87 -16.80 12.02
CA TYR A 246 10.63 -17.26 10.65
C TYR A 246 9.36 -16.63 10.05
N GLN A 247 8.26 -16.62 10.80
CA GLN A 247 7.00 -15.97 10.39
C GLN A 247 7.18 -14.50 10.00
N THR A 248 7.89 -13.74 10.82
CA THR A 248 8.11 -12.30 10.59
C THR A 248 8.92 -12.06 9.31
N LEU A 249 9.96 -12.88 9.07
CA LEU A 249 10.79 -12.77 7.87
C LEU A 249 10.05 -13.23 6.62
N ILE A 250 9.31 -14.34 6.70
CA ILE A 250 8.50 -14.86 5.59
C ILE A 250 7.46 -13.82 5.17
N HIS A 251 6.75 -13.21 6.12
CA HIS A 251 5.78 -12.14 5.83
C HIS A 251 6.43 -10.98 5.08
N ALA A 252 7.58 -10.49 5.56
CA ALA A 252 8.30 -9.38 4.94
C ALA A 252 8.81 -9.72 3.53
N LEU A 253 9.39 -10.91 3.34
CA LEU A 253 9.87 -11.38 2.04
C LEU A 253 8.72 -11.51 1.03
N SER A 254 7.58 -12.03 1.46
CA SER A 254 6.38 -12.14 0.63
C SER A 254 5.81 -10.77 0.24
N MET A 255 5.84 -9.78 1.15
CA MET A 255 5.44 -8.41 0.82
C MET A 255 6.42 -7.72 -0.13
N ALA A 256 7.73 -8.01 0.00
CA ALA A 256 8.79 -7.52 -0.87
C ALA A 256 8.89 -8.28 -2.22
N SER A 257 7.96 -9.20 -2.52
CA SER A 257 7.93 -10.03 -3.73
C SER A 257 9.16 -10.94 -3.93
N ARG A 258 9.92 -11.22 -2.86
CA ARG A 258 11.09 -12.13 -2.85
C ARG A 258 10.69 -13.56 -2.45
N VAL A 259 9.80 -14.14 -3.26
CA VAL A 259 9.13 -15.41 -2.95
C VAL A 259 10.07 -16.61 -2.85
N ASN A 260 11.17 -16.63 -3.61
CA ASN A 260 12.14 -17.72 -3.57
C ASN A 260 12.82 -17.83 -2.20
N ASP A 261 13.16 -16.69 -1.61
CA ASP A 261 13.78 -16.66 -0.29
C ASP A 261 12.75 -17.00 0.79
N ALA A 262 11.49 -16.56 0.63
CA ALA A 262 10.39 -16.95 1.51
C ALA A 262 10.14 -18.47 1.51
N LEU A 263 10.16 -19.12 0.34
CA LEU A 263 10.04 -20.57 0.20
C LEU A 263 11.20 -21.31 0.86
N LYS A 264 12.44 -20.84 0.67
CA LYS A 264 13.62 -21.41 1.33
C LYS A 264 13.51 -21.32 2.85
N LEU A 265 13.10 -20.16 3.38
CA LEU A 265 12.91 -19.99 4.82
C LEU A 265 11.76 -20.85 5.36
N LEU A 266 10.70 -21.06 4.59
CA LEU A 266 9.62 -21.98 4.97
C LEU A 266 10.13 -23.44 5.05
N GLU A 267 11.00 -23.85 4.14
CA GLU A 267 11.63 -25.17 4.18
C GLU A 267 12.62 -25.33 5.34
N GLU A 268 13.44 -24.30 5.59
CA GLU A 268 14.33 -24.25 6.76
C GLU A 268 13.54 -24.32 8.07
N MET A 269 12.41 -23.61 8.17
CA MET A 269 11.51 -23.65 9.32
C MET A 269 11.04 -25.08 9.63
N PHE A 270 10.72 -25.88 8.61
CA PHE A 270 10.37 -27.30 8.79
C PHE A 270 11.58 -28.15 9.25
N LEU A 271 12.75 -27.93 8.67
CA LEU A 271 13.98 -28.66 9.03
C LEU A 271 14.37 -28.43 10.50
N MET A 272 14.14 -27.21 10.99
CA MET A 272 14.39 -26.84 12.39
C MET A 272 13.28 -27.29 13.36
N GLY A 273 12.24 -27.96 12.87
CA GLY A 273 11.11 -28.44 13.69
C GLY A 273 10.18 -27.32 14.18
N CYS A 274 10.27 -26.11 13.61
CA CYS A 274 9.36 -25.02 13.93
C CYS A 274 8.02 -25.21 13.20
N THR A 275 6.91 -25.08 13.92
CA THR A 275 5.57 -25.25 13.33
C THR A 275 5.12 -23.95 12.68
N PRO A 276 4.87 -23.90 11.35
CA PRO A 276 4.24 -22.76 10.71
C PRO A 276 2.77 -22.64 11.13
N ASP A 277 2.25 -21.42 11.05
CA ASP A 277 0.81 -21.17 11.18
C ASP A 277 0.17 -21.02 9.79
N VAL A 278 -1.17 -20.98 9.75
CA VAL A 278 -1.93 -20.80 8.51
C VAL A 278 -1.54 -19.49 7.81
N ASN A 279 -1.27 -18.42 8.59
CA ASN A 279 -0.84 -17.13 8.05
C ASN A 279 0.51 -17.21 7.33
N THR A 280 1.46 -18.01 7.84
CA THR A 280 2.77 -18.23 7.19
C THR A 280 2.58 -18.76 5.77
N PHE A 281 1.70 -19.75 5.59
CA PHE A 281 1.38 -20.28 4.27
C PHE A 281 0.67 -19.23 3.40
N ASN A 282 -0.32 -18.53 3.97
CA ASN A 282 -1.05 -17.48 3.26
C ASN A 282 -0.12 -16.37 2.75
N ASP A 283 0.86 -15.93 3.55
CA ASP A 283 1.84 -14.93 3.14
C ASP A 283 2.65 -15.40 1.93
N VAL A 284 3.18 -16.63 1.96
CA VAL A 284 3.94 -17.19 0.82
C VAL A 284 3.05 -17.36 -0.41
N ILE A 285 1.80 -17.80 -0.24
CA ILE A 285 0.83 -17.94 -1.33
C ILE A 285 0.49 -16.58 -1.95
N ILE A 286 0.30 -15.53 -1.13
CA ILE A 286 0.10 -14.15 -1.60
C ILE A 286 1.32 -13.68 -2.39
N GLY A 287 2.51 -13.91 -1.87
CA GLY A 287 3.76 -13.61 -2.56
C GLY A 287 3.81 -14.30 -3.93
N LEU A 288 3.60 -15.62 -3.98
CA LEU A 288 3.62 -16.41 -5.22
C LEU A 288 2.59 -15.93 -6.24
N CYS A 289 1.38 -15.58 -5.79
CA CYS A 289 0.33 -15.04 -6.65
C CYS A 289 0.63 -13.62 -7.16
N ARG A 290 1.49 -12.83 -6.50
CA ARG A 290 1.94 -11.51 -6.96
C ARG A 290 3.04 -11.60 -8.03
N VAL A 291 3.83 -12.67 -8.01
CA VAL A 291 4.88 -12.97 -9.01
C VAL A 291 4.35 -13.92 -10.10
N ASP A 292 3.02 -14.07 -10.20
CA ASP A 292 2.32 -14.92 -11.18
C ASP A 292 2.74 -16.41 -11.21
N ARG A 293 3.35 -16.93 -10.13
CA ARG A 293 3.77 -18.34 -9.97
C ARG A 293 2.70 -19.19 -9.30
N ILE A 294 1.53 -19.24 -9.92
CA ILE A 294 0.32 -19.81 -9.32
C ILE A 294 0.39 -21.33 -9.16
N GLN A 295 1.01 -22.04 -10.10
CA GLN A 295 1.13 -23.50 -10.04
C GLN A 295 1.89 -23.96 -8.78
N GLU A 296 2.89 -23.20 -8.34
CA GLU A 296 3.59 -23.44 -7.08
C GLU A 296 2.74 -23.09 -5.87
N ALA A 297 1.92 -22.03 -5.96
CA ALA A 297 0.97 -21.68 -4.92
C ALA A 297 -0.06 -22.80 -4.71
N THR A 298 -0.61 -23.40 -5.78
CA THR A 298 -1.52 -24.55 -5.70
C THR A 298 -0.86 -25.76 -5.04
N LYS A 299 0.38 -26.10 -5.46
CA LYS A 299 1.16 -27.17 -4.82
C LYS A 299 1.42 -26.90 -3.34
N LEU A 300 1.61 -25.64 -2.96
CA LEU A 300 1.80 -25.25 -1.56
C LEU A 300 0.53 -25.46 -0.72
N VAL A 301 -0.66 -25.23 -1.30
CA VAL A 301 -1.95 -25.55 -0.66
C VAL A 301 -2.12 -27.06 -0.49
N ASP A 302 -1.78 -27.87 -1.50
CA ASP A 302 -1.80 -29.33 -1.37
C ASP A 302 -0.83 -29.82 -0.29
N ARG A 303 0.38 -29.22 -0.23
CA ARG A 303 1.37 -29.47 0.84
C ARG A 303 0.87 -29.08 2.23
N MET A 304 0.05 -28.03 2.34
CA MET A 304 -0.57 -27.56 3.58
C MET A 304 -1.61 -28.58 4.07
N LEU A 305 -2.46 -29.08 3.17
CA LEU A 305 -3.46 -30.11 3.45
C LEU A 305 -2.85 -31.45 3.90
N VAL A 306 -1.81 -31.93 3.19
CA VAL A 306 -1.11 -33.19 3.54
C VAL A 306 -0.46 -33.12 4.92
N ARG A 307 -0.06 -31.91 5.36
CA ARG A 307 0.52 -31.69 6.70
C ARG A 307 -0.52 -31.48 7.80
N GLY A 308 -1.81 -31.55 7.47
CA GLY A 308 -2.92 -31.42 8.44
C GLY A 308 -3.31 -29.98 8.77
N PHE A 309 -2.82 -28.98 8.03
CA PHE A 309 -3.28 -27.60 8.16
C PHE A 309 -4.48 -27.39 7.24
N ALA A 310 -5.58 -26.86 7.76
CA ALA A 310 -6.77 -26.54 6.98
C ALA A 310 -6.63 -25.15 6.33
N PRO A 311 -6.66 -25.04 4.99
CA PRO A 311 -6.73 -23.76 4.29
C PRO A 311 -7.98 -22.98 4.71
N ASP A 312 -7.84 -21.67 4.84
CA ASP A 312 -8.95 -20.78 5.15
C ASP A 312 -9.52 -20.12 3.89
N ASP A 313 -10.59 -19.34 4.07
CA ASP A 313 -11.23 -18.60 2.99
C ASP A 313 -10.26 -17.60 2.32
N ILE A 314 -9.26 -17.10 3.06
CA ILE A 314 -8.24 -16.19 2.54
C ILE A 314 -7.31 -16.95 1.59
N THR A 315 -6.86 -18.16 1.97
CA THR A 315 -6.03 -19.02 1.12
C THR A 315 -6.70 -19.26 -0.23
N TYR A 316 -7.96 -19.69 -0.22
CA TYR A 316 -8.70 -19.97 -1.45
C TYR A 316 -9.02 -18.69 -2.23
N GLY A 317 -9.33 -17.58 -1.56
CA GLY A 317 -9.61 -16.30 -2.20
C GLY A 317 -8.40 -15.74 -2.95
N VAL A 318 -7.22 -15.80 -2.34
CA VAL A 318 -5.96 -15.39 -2.97
C VAL A 318 -5.64 -16.26 -4.18
N LEU A 319 -5.78 -17.59 -4.05
CA LEU A 319 -5.49 -18.52 -5.13
C LEU A 319 -6.49 -18.38 -6.30
N LEU A 320 -7.79 -18.26 -6.00
CA LEU A 320 -8.82 -17.97 -7.01
C LEU A 320 -8.55 -16.65 -7.73
N GLY A 321 -8.26 -15.59 -6.98
CA GLY A 321 -7.92 -14.28 -7.55
C GLY A 321 -6.68 -14.35 -8.45
N GLY A 322 -5.65 -15.08 -8.04
CA GLY A 322 -4.49 -15.38 -8.86
C GLY A 322 -4.89 -16.09 -10.16
N LEU A 323 -5.57 -17.24 -10.07
CA LEU A 323 -5.97 -18.04 -11.24
C LEU A 323 -6.81 -17.23 -12.23
N CYS A 324 -7.69 -16.36 -11.72
CA CYS A 324 -8.49 -15.45 -12.53
C CYS A 324 -7.64 -14.41 -13.29
N ARG A 325 -6.54 -13.91 -12.72
CA ARG A 325 -5.64 -12.97 -13.41
C ARG A 325 -4.89 -13.63 -14.56
N MET A 326 -4.51 -14.91 -14.42
CA MET A 326 -3.84 -15.69 -15.46
C MET A 326 -4.81 -16.28 -16.50
N GLY A 327 -6.12 -16.07 -16.35
CA GLY A 327 -7.13 -16.62 -17.26
C GLY A 327 -7.40 -18.13 -17.12
N GLN A 328 -6.81 -18.80 -16.11
CA GLN A 328 -7.01 -20.24 -15.83
C GLN A 328 -8.34 -20.49 -15.09
N LEU A 329 -9.45 -20.12 -15.73
CA LEU A 329 -10.78 -20.09 -15.10
C LEU A 329 -11.36 -21.48 -14.82
N ASP A 330 -10.99 -22.49 -15.62
CA ASP A 330 -11.48 -23.85 -15.42
C ASP A 330 -10.86 -24.48 -14.16
N GLU A 331 -9.57 -24.25 -13.92
CA GLU A 331 -8.89 -24.60 -12.66
C GLU A 331 -9.51 -23.85 -11.48
N ALA A 332 -9.82 -22.56 -11.63
CA ALA A 332 -10.47 -21.76 -10.61
C ALA A 332 -11.87 -22.31 -10.25
N ARG A 333 -12.67 -22.73 -11.24
CA ARG A 333 -13.97 -23.37 -11.00
C ARG A 333 -13.83 -24.73 -10.31
N LEU A 334 -12.83 -25.53 -10.66
CA LEU A 334 -12.53 -26.78 -9.98
C LEU A 334 -12.11 -26.55 -8.53
N LEU A 335 -11.28 -25.53 -8.27
CA LEU A 335 -10.86 -25.15 -6.93
C LEU A 335 -12.07 -24.76 -6.07
N LEU A 336 -12.99 -23.95 -6.59
CA LEU A 336 -14.20 -23.55 -5.86
C LEU A 336 -15.07 -24.75 -5.47
N LYS A 337 -15.18 -25.78 -6.33
CA LYS A 337 -15.90 -27.02 -6.03
C LYS A 337 -15.24 -27.87 -4.93
N LYS A 338 -13.93 -27.73 -4.72
CA LYS A 338 -13.20 -28.41 -3.63
C LYS A 338 -13.41 -27.73 -2.27
N VAL A 339 -13.88 -26.48 -2.24
CA VAL A 339 -14.09 -25.74 -0.98
C VAL A 339 -15.34 -26.29 -0.29
N PRO A 340 -15.24 -26.74 0.98
CA PRO A 340 -16.34 -27.40 1.68
C PRO A 340 -17.53 -26.48 1.98
N ASN A 341 -17.33 -25.15 2.01
CA ASN A 341 -18.39 -24.14 2.10
C ASN A 341 -17.92 -22.82 1.47
N PRO A 342 -18.10 -22.61 0.15
CA PRO A 342 -17.68 -21.38 -0.49
C PRO A 342 -18.53 -20.19 -0.02
N ASN A 343 -17.87 -19.14 0.48
CA ASN A 343 -18.55 -17.91 0.87
C ASN A 343 -18.84 -17.00 -0.35
N ALA A 344 -19.63 -15.94 -0.15
CA ALA A 344 -19.98 -15.00 -1.21
C ALA A 344 -18.76 -14.29 -1.84
N VAL A 345 -17.69 -14.09 -1.08
CA VAL A 345 -16.45 -13.45 -1.57
C VAL A 345 -15.75 -14.34 -2.60
N LEU A 346 -15.71 -15.67 -2.40
CA LEU A 346 -15.11 -16.60 -3.36
C LEU A 346 -15.91 -16.66 -4.66
N PHE A 347 -17.24 -16.71 -4.58
CA PHE A 347 -18.11 -16.63 -5.77
C PHE A 347 -17.93 -15.30 -6.50
N ASN A 348 -17.96 -14.17 -5.79
CA ASN A 348 -17.77 -12.85 -6.39
C ASN A 348 -16.39 -12.69 -7.04
N THR A 349 -15.35 -13.26 -6.43
CA THR A 349 -14.00 -13.28 -7.00
C THR A 349 -13.98 -14.05 -8.33
N LEU A 350 -14.59 -15.24 -8.37
CA LEU A 350 -14.64 -16.05 -9.58
C LEU A 350 -15.51 -15.41 -10.68
N ILE A 351 -16.70 -14.91 -10.34
CA ILE A 351 -17.60 -14.21 -11.28
C ILE A 351 -16.87 -12.99 -11.87
N ASN A 352 -16.19 -12.19 -11.03
CA ASN A 352 -15.40 -11.06 -11.50
C ASN A 352 -14.21 -11.51 -12.37
N GLY A 353 -13.61 -12.66 -12.07
CA GLY A 353 -12.61 -13.31 -12.91
C GLY A 353 -13.12 -13.65 -14.32
N TYR A 354 -14.28 -14.30 -14.42
CA TYR A 354 -14.91 -14.59 -15.71
C TYR A 354 -15.24 -13.29 -16.49
N VAL A 355 -15.79 -12.28 -15.81
CA VAL A 355 -16.10 -10.96 -16.38
C VAL A 355 -14.85 -10.24 -16.89
N SER A 356 -13.76 -10.27 -16.11
CA SER A 356 -12.51 -9.59 -16.46
C SER A 356 -11.85 -10.20 -17.70
N ASN A 357 -11.94 -11.52 -17.86
CA ASN A 357 -11.47 -12.28 -19.02
C ASN A 357 -12.46 -12.32 -20.19
N GLY A 358 -13.60 -11.65 -20.11
CA GLY A 358 -14.57 -11.56 -21.21
C GLY A 358 -15.48 -12.78 -21.40
N ARG A 359 -15.46 -13.76 -20.50
CA ARG A 359 -16.33 -14.96 -20.53
C ARG A 359 -17.66 -14.71 -19.80
N PHE A 360 -18.45 -13.77 -20.32
CA PHE A 360 -19.66 -13.26 -19.64
C PHE A 360 -20.81 -14.26 -19.52
N GLU A 361 -21.02 -15.11 -20.53
CA GLU A 361 -22.12 -16.11 -20.48
C GLU A 361 -21.87 -17.12 -19.36
N GLU A 362 -20.62 -17.55 -19.21
CA GLU A 362 -20.24 -18.48 -18.14
C GLU A 362 -20.28 -17.82 -16.76
N ALA A 363 -19.95 -16.52 -16.66
CA ALA A 363 -20.14 -15.76 -15.43
C ALA A 363 -21.62 -15.77 -15.01
N LYS A 364 -22.54 -15.60 -15.97
CA LYS A 364 -23.97 -15.61 -15.73
C LYS A 364 -24.48 -17.01 -15.36
N VAL A 365 -24.08 -18.04 -16.08
CA VAL A 365 -24.43 -19.43 -15.76
C VAL A 365 -23.95 -19.80 -14.35
N LEU A 366 -22.71 -19.45 -14.00
CA LEU A 366 -22.17 -19.68 -12.67
C LEU A 366 -22.98 -18.95 -11.60
N PHE A 367 -23.36 -17.69 -11.85
CA PHE A 367 -24.21 -16.93 -10.95
C PHE A 367 -25.56 -17.63 -10.75
N ASP A 368 -26.28 -17.94 -11.83
CA ASP A 368 -27.60 -18.57 -11.78
C ASP A 368 -27.56 -19.96 -11.10
N GLU A 369 -26.55 -20.79 -11.43
CA GLU A 369 -26.29 -22.09 -10.77
C GLU A 369 -26.06 -21.91 -9.25
N SER A 370 -25.22 -20.94 -8.88
CA SER A 370 -24.88 -20.69 -7.47
C SER A 370 -26.08 -20.20 -6.64
N VAL A 371 -26.95 -19.38 -7.24
CA VAL A 371 -28.22 -18.95 -6.61
C VAL A 371 -29.17 -20.14 -6.45
N ALA A 372 -29.32 -20.96 -7.49
CA ALA A 372 -30.27 -22.08 -7.50
C ALA A 372 -29.89 -23.18 -6.50
N CYS A 373 -28.59 -23.48 -6.33
CA CYS A 373 -28.11 -24.49 -5.40
C CYS A 373 -28.15 -24.05 -3.92
N GLY A 374 -28.54 -22.82 -3.61
CA GLY A 374 -28.68 -22.31 -2.23
C GLY A 374 -27.35 -22.08 -1.49
N GLY A 375 -26.21 -22.31 -2.13
CA GLY A 375 -24.87 -22.09 -1.57
C GLY A 375 -24.40 -20.63 -1.63
N PHE A 376 -25.13 -19.76 -2.34
CA PHE A 376 -24.78 -18.37 -2.56
C PHE A 376 -26.02 -17.48 -2.44
N LYS A 377 -25.94 -16.46 -1.57
CA LYS A 377 -26.93 -15.38 -1.51
C LYS A 377 -26.31 -14.15 -2.16
N PRO A 378 -26.71 -13.80 -3.40
CA PRO A 378 -26.18 -12.61 -4.06
C PRO A 378 -26.46 -11.36 -3.24
N ASP A 379 -25.44 -10.53 -3.08
CA ASP A 379 -25.55 -9.17 -2.56
C ASP A 379 -25.49 -8.15 -3.70
N ILE A 380 -25.63 -6.87 -3.35
CA ILE A 380 -25.56 -5.77 -4.34
C ILE A 380 -24.23 -5.77 -5.11
N TYR A 381 -23.14 -6.19 -4.47
CA TYR A 381 -21.82 -6.26 -5.09
C TYR A 381 -21.77 -7.33 -6.17
N SER A 382 -22.38 -8.49 -5.91
CA SER A 382 -22.52 -9.60 -6.84
C SER A 382 -23.23 -9.19 -8.13
N TYR A 383 -24.37 -8.49 -8.00
CA TYR A 383 -25.10 -7.96 -9.16
C TYR A 383 -24.32 -6.87 -9.89
N ASN A 384 -23.64 -5.98 -9.16
CA ASN A 384 -22.83 -4.91 -9.77
C ASN A 384 -21.68 -5.47 -10.63
N ILE A 385 -21.06 -6.60 -10.24
CA ILE A 385 -20.05 -7.29 -11.07
C ILE A 385 -20.67 -7.74 -12.41
N LEU A 386 -21.85 -8.37 -12.37
CA LEU A 386 -22.54 -8.83 -13.58
C LEU A 386 -22.96 -7.66 -14.49
N ILE A 387 -23.56 -6.62 -13.92
CA ILE A 387 -23.98 -5.43 -14.66
C ILE A 387 -22.76 -4.80 -15.34
N HIS A 388 -21.66 -4.63 -14.61
CA HIS A 388 -20.41 -4.09 -15.16
C HIS A 388 -19.89 -4.94 -16.32
N GLY A 389 -19.89 -6.27 -16.17
CA GLY A 389 -19.50 -7.18 -17.24
C GLY A 389 -20.37 -7.07 -18.49
N LEU A 390 -21.70 -7.09 -18.32
CA LEU A 390 -22.65 -6.94 -19.41
C LEU A 390 -22.49 -5.59 -20.13
N CYS A 391 -22.27 -4.51 -19.39
CA CYS A 391 -21.95 -3.19 -19.93
C CYS A 391 -20.65 -3.19 -20.75
N LYS A 392 -19.58 -3.84 -20.26
CA LYS A 392 -18.31 -3.98 -20.99
C LYS A 392 -18.49 -4.73 -22.32
N LYS A 393 -19.24 -5.84 -22.32
CA LYS A 393 -19.61 -6.60 -23.53
C LYS A 393 -20.47 -5.78 -24.50
N GLY A 394 -21.26 -4.83 -23.99
CA GLY A 394 -22.22 -4.02 -24.75
C GLY A 394 -23.64 -4.59 -24.77
N LEU A 395 -23.93 -5.60 -23.95
CA LEU A 395 -25.29 -6.14 -23.79
C LEU A 395 -26.11 -5.28 -22.81
N LEU A 396 -26.30 -4.00 -23.16
CA LEU A 396 -26.89 -2.99 -22.28
C LEU A 396 -28.33 -3.32 -21.84
N SER A 397 -29.15 -3.90 -22.72
CA SER A 397 -30.52 -4.33 -22.37
C SER A 397 -30.52 -5.43 -21.32
N SER A 398 -29.54 -6.36 -21.39
CA SER A 398 -29.38 -7.40 -20.36
C SER A 398 -28.86 -6.80 -19.05
N ALA A 399 -27.92 -5.84 -19.12
CA ALA A 399 -27.44 -5.14 -17.93
C ALA A 399 -28.56 -4.41 -17.21
N ARG A 400 -29.46 -3.75 -17.96
CA ARG A 400 -30.64 -3.09 -17.42
C ARG A 400 -31.60 -4.09 -16.75
N ARG A 401 -31.88 -5.21 -17.41
CA ARG A 401 -32.74 -6.27 -16.82
C ARG A 401 -32.18 -6.80 -15.50
N VAL A 402 -30.87 -7.05 -15.42
CA VAL A 402 -30.23 -7.47 -14.16
C VAL A 402 -30.34 -6.40 -13.08
N ALA A 403 -30.28 -5.10 -13.44
CA ALA A 403 -30.51 -4.02 -12.47
C ALA A 403 -31.96 -3.97 -11.98
N ASP A 404 -32.93 -4.27 -12.84
CA ASP A 404 -34.34 -4.36 -12.45
C ASP A 404 -34.60 -5.60 -11.55
N GLU A 405 -33.89 -6.71 -11.78
CA GLU A 405 -33.92 -7.91 -10.93
C GLU A 405 -33.47 -7.65 -9.49
N ILE A 406 -32.55 -6.69 -9.26
CA ILE A 406 -32.12 -6.29 -7.90
C ILE A 406 -33.33 -5.88 -7.06
N LEU A 407 -34.26 -5.09 -7.64
CA LEU A 407 -35.46 -4.60 -6.96
C LEU A 407 -36.43 -5.74 -6.60
N LEU A 408 -36.47 -6.80 -7.42
CA LEU A 408 -37.33 -7.97 -7.21
C LEU A 408 -36.81 -8.90 -6.11
N LYS A 409 -35.54 -8.78 -5.71
CA LYS A 409 -34.85 -9.66 -4.76
C LYS A 409 -34.60 -9.00 -3.39
N ASP A 410 -35.44 -8.04 -3.01
CA ASP A 410 -35.34 -7.22 -1.78
C ASP A 410 -33.98 -6.50 -1.62
N CYS A 411 -33.23 -6.33 -2.71
CA CYS A 411 -32.01 -5.55 -2.75
C CYS A 411 -32.34 -4.15 -3.28
N LYS A 412 -31.63 -3.12 -2.80
CA LYS A 412 -31.81 -1.74 -3.28
C LYS A 412 -30.62 -1.35 -4.14
N PRO A 413 -30.82 -1.02 -5.43
CA PRO A 413 -29.80 -0.39 -6.25
C PRO A 413 -29.23 0.83 -5.53
N ASN A 414 -27.91 0.96 -5.53
CA ASN A 414 -27.21 2.07 -4.91
C ASN A 414 -26.55 2.97 -5.96
N VAL A 415 -25.85 4.02 -5.51
CA VAL A 415 -25.12 4.94 -6.39
C VAL A 415 -24.15 4.19 -7.31
N VAL A 416 -23.50 3.14 -6.82
CA VAL A 416 -22.56 2.33 -7.61
C VAL A 416 -23.27 1.60 -8.75
N THR A 417 -24.43 0.97 -8.50
CA THR A 417 -25.22 0.29 -9.53
C THR A 417 -25.58 1.22 -10.68
N TYR A 418 -26.11 2.41 -10.35
CA TYR A 418 -26.46 3.41 -11.35
C TYR A 418 -25.24 3.98 -12.08
N THR A 419 -24.14 4.23 -11.36
CA THR A 419 -22.90 4.71 -11.98
C THR A 419 -22.34 3.72 -12.99
N ILE A 420 -22.38 2.40 -12.70
CA ILE A 420 -21.96 1.34 -13.64
C ILE A 420 -22.83 1.35 -14.90
N LEU A 421 -24.16 1.47 -14.75
CA LEU A 421 -25.06 1.55 -15.90
C LEU A 421 -24.76 2.80 -16.73
N ILE A 422 -24.68 3.97 -16.10
CA ILE A 422 -24.38 5.24 -16.78
C ILE A 422 -23.07 5.16 -17.54
N ASP A 423 -21.99 4.67 -16.90
CA ASP A 423 -20.69 4.45 -17.55
C ASP A 423 -20.82 3.51 -18.76
N GLY A 424 -21.52 2.39 -18.61
CA GLY A 424 -21.74 1.42 -19.68
C GLY A 424 -22.47 2.00 -20.90
N PHE A 425 -23.56 2.73 -20.67
CA PHE A 425 -24.34 3.38 -21.73
C PHE A 425 -23.54 4.52 -22.39
N CYS A 426 -22.85 5.34 -21.59
CA CYS A 426 -21.95 6.39 -22.06
C CYS A 426 -20.80 5.86 -22.91
N LYS A 427 -20.17 4.75 -22.52
CA LYS A 427 -19.08 4.12 -23.28
C LYS A 427 -19.53 3.61 -24.64
N LYS A 428 -20.78 3.19 -24.77
CA LYS A 428 -21.40 2.72 -26.02
C LYS A 428 -22.10 3.83 -26.82
N GLY A 429 -21.99 5.10 -26.41
CA GLY A 429 -22.55 6.25 -27.13
C GLY A 429 -24.06 6.45 -26.96
N ARG A 430 -24.72 5.73 -26.05
CA ARG A 430 -26.16 5.85 -25.79
C ARG A 430 -26.43 6.89 -24.69
N ILE A 431 -26.04 8.14 -24.96
CA ILE A 431 -26.07 9.24 -23.97
C ILE A 431 -27.52 9.57 -23.54
N GLY A 432 -28.50 9.50 -24.45
CA GLY A 432 -29.92 9.74 -24.12
C GLY A 432 -30.44 8.79 -23.04
N GLU A 433 -30.23 7.48 -23.20
CA GLU A 433 -30.63 6.49 -22.20
C GLU A 433 -29.81 6.60 -20.90
N ALA A 434 -28.56 7.07 -20.97
CA ALA A 434 -27.80 7.39 -19.76
C ALA A 434 -28.48 8.51 -18.95
N ARG A 435 -29.11 9.49 -19.60
CA ARG A 435 -29.92 10.52 -18.91
C ARG A 435 -31.18 9.96 -18.29
N ASP A 436 -31.88 9.07 -18.98
CA ASP A 436 -33.06 8.40 -18.43
C ASP A 436 -32.71 7.65 -17.13
N ILE A 437 -31.55 6.98 -17.12
CA ILE A 437 -31.02 6.30 -15.93
C ILE A 437 -30.72 7.31 -14.80
N ILE A 438 -30.21 8.51 -15.11
CA ILE A 438 -29.96 9.57 -14.12
C ILE A 438 -31.26 10.13 -13.55
N HIS A 439 -32.28 10.32 -14.39
CA HIS A 439 -33.61 10.75 -13.95
C HIS A 439 -34.25 9.71 -13.01
N GLU A 440 -34.12 8.43 -13.34
CA GLU A 440 -34.56 7.34 -12.46
C GLU A 440 -33.77 7.30 -11.15
N MET A 441 -32.44 7.45 -11.21
CA MET A 441 -31.60 7.53 -10.03
C MET A 441 -32.05 8.68 -9.10
N SER A 442 -32.33 9.84 -9.69
CA SER A 442 -32.78 11.04 -8.98
C SER A 442 -34.17 10.86 -8.35
N SER A 443 -35.10 10.19 -9.05
CA SER A 443 -36.44 9.92 -8.50
C SER A 443 -36.42 8.96 -7.30
N LYS A 444 -35.36 8.15 -7.18
CA LYS A 444 -35.09 7.30 -6.01
C LYS A 444 -34.30 8.01 -4.91
N GLY A 445 -34.08 9.32 -5.02
CA GLY A 445 -33.37 10.12 -4.03
C GLY A 445 -31.86 9.91 -4.02
N LEU A 446 -31.29 9.35 -5.10
CA LEU A 446 -29.85 9.17 -5.26
C LEU A 446 -29.27 10.28 -6.14
N CYS A 447 -28.08 10.76 -5.79
CA CYS A 447 -27.38 11.80 -6.55
C CYS A 447 -26.13 11.23 -7.23
N LEU A 448 -25.81 11.76 -8.42
CA LEU A 448 -24.55 11.46 -9.09
C LEU A 448 -23.36 11.84 -8.21
N ASN A 449 -22.32 11.01 -8.25
CA ASN A 449 -21.01 11.32 -7.69
C ASN A 449 -20.06 11.82 -8.79
N THR A 450 -18.85 12.23 -8.41
CA THR A 450 -17.80 12.69 -9.34
C THR A 450 -17.56 11.68 -10.47
N VAL A 451 -17.54 10.37 -10.18
CA VAL A 451 -17.34 9.32 -11.20
C VAL A 451 -18.47 9.33 -12.24
N GLY A 452 -19.72 9.45 -11.82
CA GLY A 452 -20.87 9.53 -12.73
C GLY A 452 -20.84 10.75 -13.63
N TYR A 453 -20.49 11.93 -13.09
CA TYR A 453 -20.27 13.13 -13.91
C TYR A 453 -19.12 12.97 -14.90
N ASN A 454 -18.00 12.39 -14.47
CA ASN A 454 -16.86 12.11 -15.35
C ASN A 454 -17.24 11.21 -16.53
N CYS A 455 -18.10 10.20 -16.29
CA CYS A 455 -18.59 9.33 -17.36
C CYS A 455 -19.37 10.10 -18.43
N LEU A 456 -20.27 10.99 -18.00
CA LEU A 456 -21.09 11.82 -18.90
C LEU A 456 -20.23 12.83 -19.67
N ILE A 457 -19.39 13.58 -18.96
CA ILE A 457 -18.48 14.59 -19.54
C ILE A 457 -17.57 13.92 -20.58
N SER A 458 -17.01 12.76 -20.27
CA SER A 458 -16.20 11.97 -21.21
C SER A 458 -17.00 11.47 -22.42
N ALA A 459 -18.27 11.08 -22.23
CA ALA A 459 -19.14 10.67 -23.34
C ALA A 459 -19.44 11.83 -24.29
N LEU A 460 -19.87 12.97 -23.74
CA LEU A 460 -20.18 14.19 -24.49
C LEU A 460 -18.95 14.71 -25.25
N CYS A 461 -17.79 14.73 -24.61
CA CYS A 461 -16.54 15.11 -25.27
C CYS A 461 -16.16 14.17 -26.43
N ARG A 462 -16.42 12.86 -26.29
CA ARG A 462 -16.18 11.89 -27.38
C ARG A 462 -17.15 12.09 -28.56
N ASP A 463 -18.40 12.41 -28.25
CA ASP A 463 -19.48 12.70 -29.20
C ASP A 463 -19.34 14.08 -29.88
N GLY A 464 -18.45 14.94 -29.37
CA GLY A 464 -18.20 16.28 -29.90
C GLY A 464 -19.10 17.36 -29.32
N GLN A 465 -20.00 17.01 -28.39
CA GLN A 465 -20.89 17.91 -27.66
C GLN A 465 -20.16 18.58 -26.47
N VAL A 466 -19.03 19.25 -26.76
CA VAL A 466 -18.12 19.77 -25.71
C VAL A 466 -18.75 20.92 -24.91
N ASP A 467 -19.61 21.74 -25.53
CA ASP A 467 -20.26 22.86 -24.86
C ASP A 467 -21.18 22.37 -23.72
N GLU A 468 -21.94 21.31 -23.97
CA GLU A 468 -22.77 20.67 -22.93
C GLU A 468 -21.91 19.99 -21.85
N ALA A 469 -20.73 19.47 -22.22
CA ALA A 469 -19.78 18.93 -21.25
C ALA A 469 -19.25 20.02 -20.30
N LEU A 470 -19.00 21.23 -20.81
CA LEU A 470 -18.59 22.39 -20.01
C LEU A 470 -19.72 22.89 -19.10
N GLU A 471 -20.97 22.86 -19.56
CA GLU A 471 -22.12 23.15 -18.70
C GLU A 471 -22.24 22.17 -17.54
N LEU A 472 -22.09 20.86 -17.80
CA LEU A 472 -22.08 19.86 -16.74
C LEU A 472 -20.93 20.06 -15.76
N PHE A 473 -19.74 20.40 -16.24
CA PHE A 473 -18.58 20.72 -15.42
C PHE A 473 -18.86 21.90 -14.47
N GLY A 474 -19.42 23.00 -15.00
CA GLY A 474 -19.79 24.18 -14.20
C GLY A 474 -20.84 23.89 -13.13
N ASN A 475 -21.73 22.92 -13.37
CA ASN A 475 -22.78 22.52 -12.44
C ASN A 475 -22.30 21.53 -11.35
N MET A 476 -21.10 20.93 -11.46
CA MET A 476 -20.62 19.94 -10.49
C MET A 476 -20.52 20.50 -9.05
N PRO A 477 -19.95 21.69 -8.81
CA PRO A 477 -19.81 22.25 -7.46
C PRO A 477 -21.17 22.49 -6.77
N ASP A 478 -22.17 22.98 -7.53
CA ASP A 478 -23.54 23.21 -7.04
C ASP A 478 -24.24 21.91 -6.62
N LYS A 479 -23.78 20.78 -7.16
CA LYS A 479 -24.26 19.43 -6.82
C LYS A 479 -23.37 18.76 -5.76
N GLY A 480 -22.47 19.50 -5.12
CA GLY A 480 -21.58 19.01 -4.07
C GLY A 480 -20.47 18.08 -4.57
N CYS A 481 -20.22 18.03 -5.87
CA CYS A 481 -19.15 17.24 -6.47
C CYS A 481 -17.99 18.16 -6.87
N LYS A 482 -16.76 17.74 -6.58
CA LYS A 482 -15.56 18.45 -7.05
C LYS A 482 -15.03 17.79 -8.31
N PRO A 483 -14.69 18.56 -9.35
CA PRO A 483 -13.95 18.05 -10.49
C PRO A 483 -12.62 17.42 -10.04
N ASP A 484 -12.24 16.33 -10.69
CA ASP A 484 -10.96 15.65 -10.48
C ASP A 484 -10.14 15.63 -11.77
N ILE A 485 -8.99 14.98 -11.71
CA ILE A 485 -8.08 14.86 -12.86
C ILE A 485 -8.73 14.20 -14.09
N PHE A 486 -9.69 13.30 -13.90
CA PHE A 486 -10.40 12.67 -15.01
C PHE A 486 -11.39 13.63 -15.64
N THR A 487 -12.03 14.51 -14.85
CA THR A 487 -12.90 15.58 -15.36
C THR A 487 -12.13 16.51 -16.30
N PHE A 488 -11.02 17.08 -15.82
CA PHE A 488 -10.18 17.99 -16.59
C PHE A 488 -9.58 17.32 -17.83
N ASN A 489 -9.04 16.11 -17.69
CA ASN A 489 -8.47 15.39 -18.83
C ASN A 489 -9.52 15.08 -19.92
N SER A 490 -10.76 14.78 -19.53
CA SER A 490 -11.85 14.54 -20.48
C SER A 490 -12.20 15.81 -21.27
N LEU A 491 -12.30 16.96 -20.59
CA LEU A 491 -12.59 18.25 -21.23
C LEU A 491 -11.45 18.71 -22.11
N ILE A 492 -10.20 18.65 -21.64
CA ILE A 492 -9.01 18.96 -22.44
C ILE A 492 -8.97 18.08 -23.69
N HIS A 493 -9.23 16.77 -23.56
CA HIS A 493 -9.30 15.88 -24.72
C HIS A 493 -10.43 16.26 -25.69
N GLY A 494 -11.62 16.58 -25.19
CA GLY A 494 -12.75 17.04 -26.00
C GLY A 494 -12.43 18.33 -26.78
N LEU A 495 -11.95 19.35 -26.07
CA LEU A 495 -11.60 20.67 -26.63
C LEU A 495 -10.47 20.59 -27.67
N THR A 496 -9.44 19.79 -27.39
CA THR A 496 -8.35 19.57 -28.37
C THR A 496 -8.82 18.83 -29.62
N LYS A 497 -9.88 18.01 -29.52
CA LYS A 497 -10.48 17.29 -30.65
C LYS A 497 -11.42 18.18 -31.48
N THR A 498 -12.10 19.14 -30.87
CA THR A 498 -12.96 20.14 -31.54
C THR A 498 -12.20 21.39 -32.00
N ASP A 499 -10.87 21.32 -32.03
CA ASP A 499 -9.95 22.39 -32.45
C ASP A 499 -9.87 23.64 -31.54
N LYS A 500 -10.56 23.64 -30.40
CA LYS A 500 -10.61 24.73 -29.40
C LYS A 500 -9.40 24.71 -28.45
N MET A 501 -8.18 24.93 -28.98
CA MET A 501 -6.93 24.82 -28.19
C MET A 501 -6.81 25.87 -27.09
N ASP A 502 -7.29 27.09 -27.30
CA ASP A 502 -7.18 28.16 -26.29
C ASP A 502 -8.01 27.82 -25.05
N GLU A 503 -9.24 27.32 -25.24
CA GLU A 503 -10.08 26.81 -24.17
C GLU A 503 -9.44 25.59 -23.48
N ALA A 504 -8.80 24.68 -24.24
CA ALA A 504 -8.10 23.54 -23.64
C ALA A 504 -6.92 23.97 -22.74
N LEU A 505 -6.17 25.00 -23.14
CA LEU A 505 -5.12 25.59 -22.31
C LEU A 505 -5.69 26.34 -21.10
N GLN A 506 -6.87 26.94 -21.22
CA GLN A 506 -7.55 27.55 -20.09
C GLN A 506 -7.95 26.47 -19.07
N MET A 507 -8.56 25.37 -19.51
CA MET A 507 -8.88 24.22 -18.64
C MET A 507 -7.63 23.64 -17.95
N TYR A 508 -6.49 23.60 -18.65
CA TYR A 508 -5.22 23.20 -18.06
C TYR A 508 -4.74 24.15 -16.95
N ARG A 509 -4.98 25.46 -17.08
CA ARG A 509 -4.65 26.45 -16.04
C ARG A 509 -5.61 26.36 -14.86
N ASP A 510 -6.91 26.25 -15.15
CA ASP A 510 -7.97 26.16 -14.13
C ASP A 510 -7.80 24.92 -13.24
N MET A 511 -7.29 23.83 -13.81
CA MET A 511 -6.91 22.63 -13.07
C MET A 511 -6.01 22.92 -11.85
N PHE A 512 -5.03 23.83 -11.99
CA PHE A 512 -4.15 24.21 -10.88
C PHE A 512 -4.82 25.15 -9.89
N LEU A 513 -5.72 26.02 -10.35
CA LEU A 513 -6.50 26.91 -9.49
C LEU A 513 -7.42 26.13 -8.56
N ASP A 514 -7.97 25.01 -9.05
CA ASP A 514 -8.80 24.09 -8.29
C ASP A 514 -7.98 23.10 -7.43
N GLY A 515 -6.65 23.20 -7.43
CA GLY A 515 -5.76 22.36 -6.64
C GLY A 515 -5.58 20.94 -7.17
N VAL A 516 -5.89 20.68 -8.45
CA VAL A 516 -5.71 19.38 -9.10
C VAL A 516 -4.34 19.34 -9.79
N ILE A 517 -3.57 18.26 -9.56
CA ILE A 517 -2.20 18.12 -10.09
C ILE A 517 -2.24 17.42 -11.44
N ALA A 518 -1.69 18.06 -12.48
CA ALA A 518 -1.55 17.46 -13.82
C ALA A 518 -0.74 16.15 -13.77
N ASN A 519 -1.17 15.15 -14.55
CA ASN A 519 -0.47 13.88 -14.69
C ASN A 519 0.00 13.64 -16.13
N THR A 520 0.65 12.50 -16.36
CA THR A 520 1.12 12.06 -17.68
C THR A 520 0.03 12.15 -18.75
N VAL A 521 -1.22 11.76 -18.43
CA VAL A 521 -2.33 11.80 -19.39
C VAL A 521 -2.67 13.24 -19.80
N THR A 522 -2.65 14.19 -18.86
CA THR A 522 -2.88 15.62 -19.12
C THR A 522 -1.86 16.17 -20.11
N TYR A 523 -0.57 15.96 -19.82
CA TYR A 523 0.54 16.43 -20.66
C TYR A 523 0.52 15.79 -22.03
N ASN A 524 0.42 14.46 -22.10
CA ASN A 524 0.38 13.73 -23.37
C ASN A 524 -0.77 14.25 -24.24
N THR A 525 -1.97 14.46 -23.68
CA THR A 525 -3.11 14.95 -24.44
C THR A 525 -2.84 16.30 -25.09
N LEU A 526 -2.29 17.27 -24.34
CA LEU A 526 -1.94 18.59 -24.86
C LEU A 526 -0.76 18.56 -25.84
N ILE A 527 0.32 17.84 -25.50
CA ILE A 527 1.49 17.66 -26.37
C ILE A 527 1.05 17.11 -27.72
N HIS A 528 0.31 16.01 -27.75
CA HIS A 528 -0.16 15.42 -29.01
C HIS A 528 -1.11 16.33 -29.77
N ALA A 529 -1.90 17.17 -29.08
CA ALA A 529 -2.73 18.16 -29.73
C ALA A 529 -1.89 19.24 -30.45
N PHE A 530 -0.85 19.78 -29.80
CA PHE A 530 0.10 20.71 -30.42
C PHE A 530 0.85 20.08 -31.60
N LEU A 531 1.32 18.83 -31.44
CA LEU A 531 2.03 18.11 -32.51
C LEU A 531 1.14 17.87 -33.75
N ARG A 532 -0.18 17.68 -33.58
CA ARG A 532 -1.12 17.60 -34.70
C ARG A 532 -1.25 18.93 -35.44
N LYS A 533 -1.20 20.05 -34.73
CA LYS A 533 -1.25 21.42 -35.30
C LYS A 533 0.11 21.96 -35.77
N ARG A 534 1.17 21.13 -35.75
CA ARG A 534 2.57 21.54 -36.03
C ARG A 534 3.14 22.62 -35.10
N GLY A 535 2.58 22.77 -33.90
CA GLY A 535 3.12 23.63 -32.84
C GLY A 535 4.23 22.91 -32.06
N THR A 536 5.34 22.55 -32.71
CA THR A 536 6.41 21.76 -32.06
C THR A 536 7.06 22.50 -30.90
N HIS A 537 7.24 23.81 -31.00
CA HIS A 537 7.84 24.62 -29.94
C HIS A 537 7.01 24.58 -28.64
N GLU A 538 5.69 24.74 -28.73
CA GLU A 538 4.74 24.69 -27.62
C GLU A 538 4.69 23.29 -27.00
N ALA A 539 4.77 22.25 -27.84
CA ALA A 539 4.86 20.88 -27.35
C ALA A 539 6.11 20.64 -26.49
N PHE A 540 7.28 21.15 -26.89
CA PHE A 540 8.51 21.05 -26.08
C PHE A 540 8.44 21.84 -24.76
N LYS A 541 7.72 22.97 -24.73
CA LYS A 541 7.47 23.69 -23.46
C LYS A 541 6.70 22.82 -22.47
N LEU A 542 5.67 22.11 -22.93
CA LEU A 542 4.90 21.19 -22.10
C LEU A 542 5.72 19.96 -21.65
N VAL A 543 6.61 19.45 -22.50
CA VAL A 543 7.54 18.37 -22.13
C VAL A 543 8.47 18.81 -21.00
N ASN A 544 9.01 20.03 -21.08
CA ASN A 544 9.88 20.55 -20.02
C ASN A 544 9.13 20.77 -18.70
N ASP A 545 7.88 21.27 -18.74
CA ASP A 545 7.04 21.40 -17.53
C ASP A 545 6.69 20.03 -16.94
N MET A 546 6.39 19.03 -17.78
CA MET A 546 6.15 17.64 -17.38
C MET A 546 7.36 17.06 -16.62
N LEU A 547 8.56 17.21 -17.17
CA LEU A 547 9.81 16.76 -16.56
C LEU A 547 10.12 17.50 -15.25
N PHE A 548 9.92 18.81 -15.22
CA PHE A 548 10.14 19.63 -14.02
C PHE A 548 9.25 19.20 -12.85
N ARG A 549 8.05 18.71 -13.13
CA ARG A 549 7.11 18.22 -12.12
C ARG A 549 7.30 16.73 -11.77
N GLY A 550 8.36 16.11 -12.27
CA GLY A 550 8.70 14.71 -11.98
C GLY A 550 7.84 13.69 -12.74
N CYS A 551 7.12 14.10 -13.78
CA CYS A 551 6.44 13.16 -14.68
C CYS A 551 7.43 12.66 -15.73
N HIS A 552 7.46 11.35 -15.96
CA HIS A 552 8.31 10.74 -16.99
C HIS A 552 7.60 10.70 -18.34
N LEU A 553 8.33 10.99 -19.42
CA LEU A 553 7.85 10.72 -20.77
C LEU A 553 7.60 9.22 -20.93
N ASP A 554 6.48 8.89 -21.55
CA ASP A 554 6.20 7.54 -22.00
C ASP A 554 6.60 7.34 -23.47
N GLU A 555 6.64 6.08 -23.87
CA GLU A 555 6.96 5.63 -25.23
C GLU A 555 6.06 6.31 -26.29
N PHE A 556 4.80 6.55 -25.95
CA PHE A 556 3.82 7.20 -26.82
C PHE A 556 4.20 8.67 -27.10
N THR A 557 4.61 9.40 -26.06
CA THR A 557 5.03 10.81 -26.17
C THR A 557 6.30 10.96 -26.98
N TYR A 558 7.33 10.13 -26.73
CA TYR A 558 8.55 10.11 -27.54
C TYR A 558 8.24 9.86 -29.01
N THR A 559 7.44 8.82 -29.30
CA THR A 559 7.05 8.48 -30.68
C THR A 559 6.33 9.65 -31.36
N GLY A 560 5.47 10.36 -30.63
CA GLY A 560 4.80 11.57 -31.11
C GLY A 560 5.77 12.71 -31.45
N LEU A 561 6.70 13.03 -30.55
CA LEU A 561 7.69 14.09 -30.72
C LEU A 561 8.63 13.80 -31.89
N ILE A 562 9.16 12.58 -31.98
CA ILE A 562 10.01 12.12 -33.09
C ILE A 562 9.27 12.30 -34.42
N LYS A 563 8.01 11.86 -34.50
CA LYS A 563 7.19 12.00 -35.71
C LYS A 563 7.00 13.46 -36.11
N ALA A 564 6.80 14.36 -35.15
CA ALA A 564 6.61 15.78 -35.43
C ALA A 564 7.91 16.44 -35.90
N LEU A 565 9.04 16.20 -35.23
CA LEU A 565 10.35 16.71 -35.64
C LEU A 565 10.76 16.21 -37.04
N CYS A 566 10.53 14.93 -37.32
CA CYS A 566 10.73 14.35 -38.64
C CYS A 566 9.89 15.05 -39.72
N LYS A 567 8.64 15.41 -39.40
CA LYS A 567 7.77 16.17 -40.32
C LYS A 567 8.26 17.59 -40.55
N ASP A 568 8.80 18.24 -39.53
CA ASP A 568 9.35 19.59 -39.56
C ASP A 568 10.76 19.66 -40.19
N GLY A 569 11.37 18.51 -40.50
CA GLY A 569 12.69 18.41 -41.15
C GLY A 569 13.88 18.43 -40.18
N GLU A 570 13.60 18.49 -38.88
CA GLU A 570 14.58 18.54 -37.78
C GLU A 570 15.03 17.12 -37.38
N VAL A 571 15.53 16.36 -38.35
CA VAL A 571 15.80 14.91 -38.18
C VAL A 571 16.92 14.61 -37.18
N GLU A 572 17.91 15.50 -37.05
CA GLU A 572 18.99 15.37 -36.05
C GLU A 572 18.43 15.40 -34.61
N LYS A 573 17.52 16.32 -34.31
CA LYS A 573 16.85 16.38 -33.00
C LYS A 573 15.97 15.16 -32.76
N ALA A 574 15.36 14.61 -33.83
CA ALA A 574 14.54 13.42 -33.74
C ALA A 574 15.39 12.17 -33.41
N LEU A 575 16.60 12.07 -33.95
CA LEU A 575 17.56 11.02 -33.61
C LEU A 575 18.02 11.11 -32.15
N GLY A 576 18.37 12.33 -31.68
CA GLY A 576 18.76 12.53 -30.28
C GLY A 576 17.66 12.12 -29.28
N LEU A 577 16.39 12.41 -29.57
CA LEU A 577 15.28 11.95 -28.72
C LEU A 577 15.10 10.43 -28.75
N PHE A 578 15.42 9.78 -29.87
CA PHE A 578 15.34 8.32 -29.98
C PHE A 578 16.46 7.64 -29.16
N GLU A 579 17.67 8.16 -29.22
CA GLU A 579 18.79 7.70 -28.38
C GLU A 579 18.50 7.89 -26.89
N GLU A 580 17.91 9.02 -26.50
CA GLU A 580 17.48 9.27 -25.12
C GLU A 580 16.44 8.22 -24.67
N MET A 581 15.44 7.94 -25.51
CA MET A 581 14.43 6.92 -25.25
C MET A 581 15.06 5.54 -25.02
N PHE A 582 16.06 5.19 -25.83
CA PHE A 582 16.78 3.92 -25.72
C PHE A 582 17.65 3.83 -24.46
N SER A 583 18.37 4.91 -24.13
CA SER A 583 19.21 4.99 -22.92
C SER A 583 18.43 4.84 -21.61
N LYS A 584 17.14 5.17 -21.63
CA LYS A 584 16.21 5.04 -20.50
C LYS A 584 15.58 3.63 -20.40
N GLY A 585 15.98 2.69 -21.26
CA GLY A 585 15.51 1.31 -21.26
C GLY A 585 14.08 1.13 -21.77
N MET A 586 13.55 2.09 -22.54
CA MET A 586 12.23 1.96 -23.18
C MET A 586 12.36 1.18 -24.49
N ASN A 587 11.43 0.25 -24.75
CA ASN A 587 11.44 -0.51 -25.99
C ASN A 587 11.07 0.40 -27.16
N ALA A 588 11.97 0.48 -28.14
CA ALA A 588 11.72 1.24 -29.35
C ALA A 588 10.69 0.54 -30.23
N ASN A 589 9.55 1.21 -30.46
CA ASN A 589 8.54 0.69 -31.36
C ASN A 589 9.04 0.66 -32.81
N ASN A 590 8.68 -0.41 -33.52
CA ASN A 590 8.82 -0.52 -34.98
C ASN A 590 8.29 0.72 -35.72
N LEU A 591 7.23 1.34 -35.21
CA LEU A 591 6.66 2.56 -35.77
C LEU A 591 7.64 3.74 -35.70
N SER A 592 8.29 3.96 -34.56
CA SER A 592 9.22 5.07 -34.31
C SER A 592 10.43 4.96 -35.23
N CYS A 593 10.97 3.76 -35.35
CA CYS A 593 12.09 3.45 -36.24
C CYS A 593 11.74 3.64 -37.72
N ASN A 594 10.59 3.12 -38.17
CA ASN A 594 10.13 3.28 -39.55
C ASN A 594 9.90 4.75 -39.91
N ILE A 595 9.40 5.56 -38.95
CA ILE A 595 9.23 7.00 -39.12
C ILE A 595 10.59 7.70 -39.27
N LEU A 596 11.61 7.32 -38.49
CA LEU A 596 12.95 7.89 -38.59
C LEU A 596 13.64 7.52 -39.91
N ILE A 597 13.59 6.25 -40.32
CA ILE A 597 14.18 5.78 -41.58
C ILE A 597 13.54 6.49 -42.78
N SER A 598 12.20 6.53 -42.82
CA SER A 598 11.49 7.23 -43.91
C SER A 598 11.80 8.73 -43.94
N SER A 599 11.97 9.36 -42.78
CA SER A 599 12.37 10.76 -42.65
C SER A 599 13.80 11.01 -43.14
N LEU A 600 14.78 10.20 -42.72
CA LEU A 600 16.18 10.29 -43.14
C LEU A 600 16.33 10.11 -44.65
N CYS A 601 15.62 9.14 -45.24
CA CYS A 601 15.56 8.97 -46.68
C CYS A 601 14.97 10.20 -47.39
N ARG A 602 13.90 10.80 -46.84
CA ARG A 602 13.26 12.00 -47.41
C ARG A 602 14.17 13.22 -47.37
N VAL A 603 15.01 13.35 -46.36
CA VAL A 603 16.00 14.46 -46.22
C VAL A 603 17.30 14.18 -47.01
N GLY A 604 17.42 13.00 -47.65
CA GLY A 604 18.58 12.62 -48.46
C GLY A 604 19.77 12.07 -47.67
N LYS A 605 19.62 11.84 -46.37
CA LYS A 605 20.65 11.22 -45.49
C LYS A 605 20.58 9.69 -45.54
N ILE A 606 20.76 9.13 -46.73
CA ILE A 606 20.58 7.69 -46.99
C ILE A 606 21.61 6.84 -46.21
N GLN A 607 22.85 7.33 -46.09
CA GLN A 607 23.91 6.61 -45.37
C GLN A 607 23.57 6.43 -43.88
N THR A 608 23.12 7.51 -43.23
CA THR A 608 22.66 7.48 -41.82
C THR A 608 21.44 6.58 -41.64
N ALA A 609 20.53 6.55 -42.63
CA ALA A 609 19.38 5.63 -42.59
C ALA A 609 19.80 4.15 -42.66
N LEU A 610 20.81 3.84 -43.47
CA LEU A 610 21.36 2.48 -43.60
C LEU A 610 22.12 2.04 -42.34
N GLU A 611 22.87 2.96 -41.73
CA GLU A 611 23.56 2.73 -40.46
C GLU A 611 22.54 2.45 -39.34
N PHE A 612 21.53 3.30 -39.20
CA PHE A 612 20.44 3.12 -38.23
C PHE A 612 19.70 1.78 -38.42
N LEU A 613 19.43 1.38 -39.67
CA LEU A 613 18.77 0.10 -39.97
C LEU A 613 19.65 -1.11 -39.62
N ARG A 614 20.99 -0.99 -39.72
CA ARG A 614 21.93 -2.05 -39.27
C ARG A 614 21.98 -2.15 -37.75
N GLU A 615 22.00 -1.02 -37.04
CA GLU A 615 21.95 -1.00 -35.57
C GLU A 615 20.67 -1.66 -35.03
N MET A 616 19.53 -1.41 -35.69
CA MET A 616 18.27 -2.07 -35.35
C MET A 616 18.35 -3.60 -35.49
N HIS A 617 18.90 -4.09 -36.60
CA HIS A 617 19.01 -5.54 -36.84
C HIS A 617 19.95 -6.21 -35.83
N HIS A 618 21.02 -5.52 -35.42
CA HIS A 618 21.95 -6.03 -34.43
C HIS A 618 21.32 -6.08 -33.04
N ASN A 619 20.58 -5.03 -32.63
CA ASN A 619 19.95 -4.95 -31.31
C ASN A 619 18.70 -5.85 -31.18
N TRP A 620 17.92 -6.03 -32.25
CA TRP A 620 16.79 -6.97 -32.26
C TRP A 620 17.26 -8.42 -32.11
N SER A 621 18.37 -8.78 -32.77
CA SER A 621 18.95 -10.13 -32.64
C SER A 621 19.45 -10.44 -31.22
N VAL A 622 19.80 -9.42 -30.43
CA VAL A 622 20.22 -9.56 -29.03
C VAL A 622 19.02 -9.68 -28.09
N GLN A 623 17.93 -8.93 -28.33
CA GLN A 623 16.70 -9.05 -27.53
C GLN A 623 15.98 -10.40 -27.73
N ASP A 624 16.01 -10.96 -28.95
CA ASP A 624 15.49 -12.31 -29.22
C ASP A 624 16.39 -13.42 -28.59
N ALA A 625 17.70 -13.17 -28.47
CA ALA A 625 18.62 -14.10 -27.81
C ALA A 625 18.50 -14.07 -26.27
N GLU A 626 18.27 -12.91 -25.66
CA GLU A 626 18.06 -12.79 -24.21
C GLU A 626 16.69 -13.30 -23.76
N SER A 627 15.66 -13.18 -24.60
CA SER A 627 14.33 -13.76 -24.36
C SER A 627 14.29 -15.29 -24.63
N ALA A 628 15.10 -15.81 -25.55
CA ALA A 628 15.27 -17.25 -25.75
C ALA A 628 16.18 -17.93 -24.69
N GLY A 629 17.04 -17.16 -24.00
CA GLY A 629 17.90 -17.65 -22.92
C GLY A 629 17.23 -17.74 -21.54
N SER A 630 15.96 -17.35 -21.43
CA SER A 630 15.18 -17.32 -20.17
C SER A 630 13.91 -18.18 -20.21
N ILE A 631 13.84 -19.19 -21.09
CA ILE A 631 12.75 -20.19 -21.15
C ILE A 631 13.13 -21.45 -20.38
#